data_AF-A0A346TQK3-F1
#
_entry.id   AF-A0A346TQK3-F1
#
_cell.length_a   1.000
_cell.length_b   1.000
_cell.length_c   1.000
_cell.angle_alpha   90.00
_cell.angle_beta   90.00
_cell.angle_gamma   90.00
#
_symmetry.space_group_name_H-M   'P 1'
#
loop_
_entity.id
_entity.type
_entity.pdbx_description
1 polymer ?
#
loop_
_entity_poly.entity_id
_entity_poly.type
_entity_poly.pdbx_seq_one_letter_code
_entity_poly.pdbx_strand_id
1 'polypeptide(L)'
;HSAICAEAEKMGPGYTQGFFGYRDYDMAKTKCLVVWGCDPLSSNRQVPNTIAKFSDIIDRGTVIAVDPRLSNAAAKAHEWLPVKPGTDGALAGAIAHVLLTEGLWNREFVG
;
A
#
# COMPACT_ATOMS: atom_id res chain seq x y z
N HIS A 1 -2.30 21.16 14.64
CA HIS A 1 -3.35 20.84 13.63
C HIS A 1 -2.91 19.69 12.72
N SER A 2 -1.68 19.67 12.16
CA SER A 2 -1.24 18.57 11.28
C SER A 2 -1.10 17.21 11.98
N ALA A 3 -0.67 17.19 13.25
CA ALA A 3 -0.43 15.96 14.02
C ALA A 3 -1.67 15.06 14.21
N ILE A 4 -2.87 15.62 14.15
CA ILE A 4 -4.14 14.86 14.19
C ILE A 4 -4.64 14.43 12.80
N CYS A 5 -3.96 14.85 11.73
CA CYS A 5 -4.29 14.50 10.36
C CYS A 5 -3.52 13.24 9.93
N ALA A 6 -2.23 13.36 9.63
CA ALA A 6 -1.45 12.24 9.09
C ALA A 6 0.08 12.41 9.24
N GLU A 7 0.59 13.16 10.22
CA GLU A 7 2.06 13.33 10.36
C GLU A 7 2.79 12.00 10.57
N ALA A 8 2.18 11.04 11.27
CA ALA A 8 2.74 9.72 11.48
C ALA A 8 3.01 8.96 10.15
N GLU A 9 2.17 9.16 9.12
CA GLU A 9 2.36 8.53 7.81
C GLU A 9 3.67 8.99 7.13
N LYS A 10 4.10 10.23 7.41
CA LYS A 10 5.31 10.82 6.81
C LYS A 10 6.61 10.30 7.41
N MET A 11 6.55 9.64 8.57
CA MET A 11 7.75 9.18 9.28
C MET A 11 8.51 8.11 8.51
N GLY A 12 7.79 7.17 7.89
CA GLY A 12 8.36 6.12 7.03
C GLY A 12 9.23 6.70 5.90
N PRO A 13 8.65 7.44 4.93
CA PRO A 13 9.43 8.06 3.86
C PRO A 13 10.42 9.13 4.36
N GLY A 14 10.11 9.83 5.46
CA GLY A 14 11.01 10.81 6.06
C GLY A 14 12.33 10.21 6.52
N TYR A 15 12.29 9.12 7.30
CA TYR A 15 13.50 8.48 7.82
C TYR A 15 14.19 7.53 6.84
N THR A 16 13.47 6.96 5.87
CA THR A 16 14.06 6.00 4.92
C THR A 16 14.47 6.62 3.58
N GLN A 17 13.86 7.73 3.18
CA GLN A 17 14.04 8.35 1.86
C GLN A 17 14.29 9.87 1.94
N GLY A 18 14.32 10.45 3.15
CA GLY A 18 14.50 11.90 3.33
C GLY A 18 13.29 12.74 2.91
N PHE A 19 12.12 12.13 2.71
CA PHE A 19 10.93 12.81 2.15
C PHE A 19 9.77 12.88 3.17
N PHE A 20 9.64 14.02 3.84
CA PHE A 20 8.59 14.30 4.83
C PHE A 20 7.31 14.86 4.18
N GLY A 21 6.76 14.12 3.21
CA GLY A 21 5.62 14.54 2.42
C GLY A 21 4.70 13.39 2.04
N TYR A 22 3.63 13.73 1.33
CA TYR A 22 2.74 12.75 0.74
C TYR A 22 3.24 12.32 -0.63
N ARG A 23 3.02 11.05 -0.98
CA ARG A 23 3.45 10.47 -2.24
C ARG A 23 2.23 10.29 -3.15
N ASP A 24 2.44 10.49 -4.43
CA ASP A 24 1.52 9.97 -5.45
C ASP A 24 2.00 8.58 -5.90
N TYR A 25 1.12 7.81 -6.50
CA TYR A 25 1.37 6.43 -6.91
C TYR A 25 1.24 6.30 -8.43
N ASP A 26 2.20 5.64 -9.09
CA ASP A 26 2.16 5.41 -10.54
C ASP A 26 1.15 4.31 -10.93
N MET A 27 -0.13 4.64 -10.73
CA MET A 27 -1.27 3.76 -10.95
C MET A 27 -1.40 3.27 -12.39
N ALA A 28 -0.67 3.85 -13.36
CA ALA A 28 -0.70 3.41 -14.75
C ALA A 28 0.26 2.24 -15.02
N LYS A 29 1.36 2.14 -14.26
CA LYS A 29 2.40 1.12 -14.48
C LYS A 29 2.50 0.05 -13.39
N THR A 30 1.82 0.23 -12.25
CA THR A 30 1.81 -0.74 -11.15
C THR A 30 1.37 -2.13 -11.63
N LYS A 31 2.15 -3.17 -11.35
CA LYS A 31 1.80 -4.59 -11.62
C LYS A 31 1.34 -5.34 -10.37
N CYS A 32 1.68 -4.85 -9.20
CA CYS A 32 1.22 -5.35 -7.92
C CYS A 32 0.92 -4.14 -7.03
N LEU A 33 -0.35 -3.96 -6.66
CA LEU A 33 -0.81 -2.91 -5.77
C LEU A 33 -1.16 -3.53 -4.42
N VAL A 34 -0.42 -3.14 -3.39
CA VAL A 34 -0.77 -3.46 -2.00
C VAL A 34 -1.42 -2.23 -1.37
N VAL A 35 -2.73 -2.31 -1.15
CA VAL A 35 -3.51 -1.27 -0.47
C VAL A 35 -3.51 -1.58 1.02
N TRP A 36 -2.77 -0.79 1.80
CA TRP A 36 -2.56 -1.08 3.22
C TRP A 36 -3.27 -0.06 4.12
N GLY A 37 -4.28 -0.50 4.86
CA GLY A 37 -5.01 0.30 5.86
C GLY A 37 -5.73 1.54 5.31
N CYS A 38 -5.86 1.66 3.98
CA CYS A 38 -6.54 2.76 3.33
C CYS A 38 -7.53 2.26 2.28
N ASP A 39 -8.43 3.15 1.84
CA ASP A 39 -9.44 2.82 0.84
C ASP A 39 -9.45 3.91 -0.25
N PRO A 40 -8.51 3.84 -1.23
CA PRO A 40 -8.32 4.90 -2.21
C PRO A 40 -9.48 5.05 -3.21
N LEU A 41 -10.46 4.15 -3.16
CA LEU A 41 -11.72 4.23 -3.91
C LEU A 41 -12.81 5.02 -3.18
N SER A 42 -12.60 5.40 -1.91
CA SER A 42 -13.54 6.18 -1.12
C SER A 42 -12.90 7.38 -0.39
N SER A 43 -11.62 7.27 -0.04
CA SER A 43 -10.85 8.25 0.74
C SER A 43 -9.40 8.27 0.27
N ASN A 44 -8.47 8.91 0.99
CA ASN A 44 -7.10 9.20 0.54
C ASN A 44 -7.05 10.40 -0.45
N ARG A 45 -5.87 10.74 -0.94
CA ARG A 45 -5.53 12.07 -1.48
C ARG A 45 -5.98 12.30 -2.93
N GLN A 46 -6.08 11.23 -3.72
CA GLN A 46 -6.39 11.28 -5.15
C GLN A 46 -7.44 10.23 -5.52
N VAL A 47 -8.62 10.34 -4.89
CA VAL A 47 -9.75 9.41 -5.11
C VAL A 47 -10.17 9.32 -6.58
N PRO A 48 -10.39 10.43 -7.32
CA PRO A 48 -10.85 10.33 -8.71
C PRO A 48 -9.82 9.64 -9.62
N ASN A 49 -8.53 9.95 -9.43
CA ASN A 49 -7.44 9.33 -10.18
C ASN A 49 -7.34 7.82 -9.93
N THR A 50 -7.53 7.41 -8.66
CA THR A 50 -7.51 5.99 -8.29
C THR A 50 -8.72 5.27 -8.88
N ILE A 51 -9.93 5.81 -8.72
CA ILE A 51 -11.16 5.23 -9.29
C ILE A 51 -11.01 5.03 -10.81
N ALA A 52 -10.47 6.02 -11.51
CA ALA A 52 -10.32 5.97 -12.96
C ALA A 52 -9.35 4.88 -13.46
N LYS A 53 -8.39 4.44 -12.63
CA LYS A 53 -7.31 3.54 -13.04
C LYS A 53 -7.35 2.17 -12.36
N PHE A 54 -8.17 1.99 -11.32
CA PHE A 54 -8.13 0.80 -10.48
C PHE A 54 -8.47 -0.49 -11.25
N SER A 55 -9.46 -0.44 -12.15
CA SER A 55 -9.79 -1.56 -13.04
C SER A 55 -8.61 -1.97 -13.90
N ASP A 56 -7.88 -1.01 -14.46
CA ASP A 56 -6.74 -1.29 -15.32
C ASP A 56 -5.60 -1.97 -14.54
N ILE A 57 -5.52 -1.76 -13.23
CA ILE A 57 -4.56 -2.47 -12.36
C ILE A 57 -5.00 -3.90 -12.15
N ILE A 58 -6.30 -4.11 -11.93
CA ILE A 58 -6.89 -5.45 -11.77
C ILE A 58 -6.63 -6.28 -13.03
N ASP A 59 -6.87 -5.72 -14.22
CA ASP A 59 -6.74 -6.45 -15.48
C ASP A 59 -5.30 -6.84 -15.82
N ARG A 60 -4.32 -6.02 -15.41
CA ARG A 60 -2.90 -6.22 -15.77
C ARG A 60 -2.03 -6.85 -14.68
N GLY A 61 -2.55 -6.97 -13.47
CA GLY A 61 -1.73 -7.23 -12.30
C GLY A 61 -2.53 -7.67 -11.08
N THR A 62 -1.89 -7.69 -9.92
CA THR A 62 -2.50 -8.15 -8.67
C THR A 62 -2.80 -6.96 -7.76
N VAL A 63 -3.95 -7.03 -7.09
CA VAL A 63 -4.36 -6.05 -6.08
C VAL A 63 -4.61 -6.83 -4.79
N ILE A 64 -3.87 -6.47 -3.73
CA ILE A 64 -3.97 -7.05 -2.40
C ILE A 64 -4.43 -5.94 -1.46
N ALA A 65 -5.46 -6.19 -0.66
CA ALA A 65 -5.95 -5.25 0.34
C ALA A 65 -5.69 -5.78 1.76
N VAL A 66 -4.91 -5.03 2.53
CA VAL A 66 -4.66 -5.29 3.95
C VAL A 66 -5.51 -4.33 4.76
N ASP A 67 -6.63 -4.81 5.29
CA ASP A 67 -7.60 -3.97 6.00
C ASP A 67 -8.42 -4.85 6.96
N PRO A 68 -8.58 -4.48 8.25
CA PRO A 68 -9.46 -5.22 9.17
C PRO A 68 -10.91 -5.34 8.69
N ARG A 69 -11.40 -4.39 7.88
CA ARG A 69 -12.73 -4.41 7.28
C ARG A 69 -12.66 -4.71 5.79
N LEU A 70 -13.75 -5.24 5.24
CA LEU A 70 -13.93 -5.34 3.78
C LEU A 70 -14.25 -3.95 3.22
N SER A 71 -13.22 -3.16 2.92
CA SER A 71 -13.32 -1.83 2.31
C SER A 71 -13.71 -1.88 0.83
N ASN A 72 -13.94 -0.72 0.18
CA ASN A 72 -14.29 -0.70 -1.24
C ASN A 72 -13.13 -1.23 -2.10
N ALA A 73 -11.90 -0.86 -1.75
CA ALA A 73 -10.70 -1.45 -2.35
C ALA A 73 -10.61 -2.96 -2.09
N ALA A 74 -10.85 -3.42 -0.86
CA ALA A 74 -10.79 -4.85 -0.53
C ALA A 74 -11.85 -5.68 -1.25
N ALA A 75 -13.07 -5.17 -1.39
CA ALA A 75 -14.16 -5.83 -2.11
C ALA A 75 -13.86 -6.01 -3.62
N LYS A 76 -12.92 -5.24 -4.16
CA LYS A 76 -12.48 -5.31 -5.57
C LYS A 76 -11.07 -5.90 -5.72
N ALA A 77 -10.40 -6.23 -4.62
CA ALA A 77 -9.06 -6.80 -4.64
C ALA A 77 -9.09 -8.28 -5.03
N HIS A 78 -7.96 -8.78 -5.53
CA HIS A 78 -7.78 -10.21 -5.75
C HIS A 78 -7.66 -10.95 -4.42
N GLU A 79 -7.00 -10.31 -3.44
CA GLU A 79 -6.83 -10.84 -2.10
C GLU A 79 -7.22 -9.79 -1.06
N TRP A 80 -8.00 -10.21 -0.06
CA TRP A 80 -8.26 -9.42 1.14
C TRP A 80 -7.65 -10.12 2.35
N LEU A 81 -6.78 -9.41 3.05
CA LEU A 81 -6.10 -9.86 4.25
C LEU A 81 -6.69 -9.13 5.47
N PRO A 82 -7.64 -9.75 6.21
CA PRO A 82 -8.31 -9.15 7.36
C PRO A 82 -7.40 -9.17 8.60
N VAL A 83 -6.43 -8.24 8.64
CA VAL A 83 -5.50 -8.11 9.76
C VAL A 83 -6.21 -7.65 11.03
N LYS A 84 -5.69 -8.07 12.19
CA LYS A 84 -6.14 -7.54 13.48
C LYS A 84 -5.62 -6.10 13.62
N PRO A 85 -6.43 -5.13 14.07
CA PRO A 85 -5.97 -3.75 14.25
C PRO A 85 -4.68 -3.68 15.08
N GLY A 86 -3.68 -2.96 14.58
CA GLY A 86 -2.38 -2.79 15.24
C GLY A 86 -1.37 -3.92 15.00
N THR A 87 -1.70 -4.92 14.15
CA THR A 87 -0.78 -6.03 13.81
C THR A 87 -0.13 -5.90 12.44
N ASP A 88 -0.35 -4.79 11.75
CA ASP A 88 0.17 -4.46 10.43
C ASP A 88 1.70 -4.62 10.35
N GLY A 89 2.43 -4.13 11.36
CA GLY A 89 3.88 -4.25 11.41
C GLY A 89 4.38 -5.71 11.43
N ALA A 90 3.63 -6.62 12.05
CA ALA A 90 4.00 -8.04 12.07
C ALA A 90 3.86 -8.68 10.68
N LEU A 91 2.79 -8.35 9.95
CA LEU A 91 2.61 -8.82 8.57
C LEU A 91 3.69 -8.23 7.64
N ALA A 92 3.97 -6.93 7.75
CA ALA A 92 5.01 -6.28 6.95
C ALA A 92 6.40 -6.90 7.22
N GLY A 93 6.71 -7.20 8.48
CA GLY A 93 7.93 -7.89 8.87
C GLY A 93 8.02 -9.32 8.31
N ALA A 94 6.93 -10.08 8.33
CA ALA A 94 6.88 -11.42 7.76
C ALA A 94 7.06 -11.42 6.23
N ILE A 95 6.43 -10.46 5.52
CA ILE A 95 6.64 -10.28 4.07
C ILE A 95 8.10 -9.96 3.78
N ALA A 96 8.69 -9.01 4.52
CA ALA A 96 10.10 -8.67 4.36
C ALA A 96 11.03 -9.86 4.62
N HIS A 97 10.72 -10.68 5.64
CA HIS A 97 11.47 -11.90 5.93
C HIS A 97 11.48 -12.85 4.74
N VAL A 98 10.32 -13.19 4.18
CA VAL A 98 10.21 -14.10 3.02
C VAL A 98 10.94 -13.53 1.80
N LEU A 99 10.75 -12.24 1.50
CA LEU A 99 11.44 -11.59 0.39
C LEU A 99 12.97 -11.71 0.49
N LEU A 100 13.51 -11.60 1.71
CA LEU A 100 14.95 -11.72 1.97
C LEU A 100 15.43 -13.17 2.03
N THR A 101 14.70 -14.08 2.67
CA THR A 101 15.15 -15.49 2.78
C THR A 101 15.07 -16.23 1.46
N GLU A 102 14.15 -15.83 0.58
CA GLU A 102 13.94 -16.47 -0.73
C GLU A 102 14.64 -15.75 -1.89
N GLY A 103 15.31 -14.62 -1.65
CA GLY A 103 16.06 -13.96 -2.72
C GLY A 103 15.20 -13.12 -3.69
N LEU A 104 14.00 -12.70 -3.27
CA LEU A 104 12.97 -12.06 -4.11
C LEU A 104 13.01 -10.51 -4.11
N TRP A 105 13.95 -9.89 -3.39
CA TRP A 105 14.08 -8.43 -3.36
C TRP A 105 14.59 -7.88 -4.70
N ASN A 106 14.36 -6.59 -4.93
CA ASN A 106 14.92 -5.90 -6.09
C ASN A 106 16.45 -5.71 -5.91
N ARG A 107 17.24 -6.56 -6.56
CA ARG A 107 18.71 -6.55 -6.46
C ARG A 107 19.35 -5.28 -7.03
N GLU A 108 18.80 -4.74 -8.11
CA GLU A 108 19.32 -3.51 -8.72
C GLU A 108 19.23 -2.33 -7.74
N PHE A 109 18.14 -2.25 -6.97
CA PHE A 109 17.94 -1.18 -6.00
C PHE A 109 18.66 -1.42 -4.66
N VAL A 110 18.67 -2.66 -4.16
CA VAL A 110 19.16 -2.99 -2.81
C VAL A 110 20.65 -3.36 -2.78
N GLY A 111 21.18 -3.97 -3.85
CA GLY A 111 22.49 -4.63 -3.87
C GLY A 111 22.40 -6.15 -4.03
#